data_AF-A0A426YLM7-F1
#
_entry.id   AF-A0A426YLM7-F1
#
_cell.length_a   1.000
_cell.length_b   1.000
_cell.length_c   1.000
_cell.angle_alpha   90.00
_cell.angle_beta   90.00
_cell.angle_gamma   90.00
#
_symmetry.space_group_name_H-M   'P 1'
#
loop_
_entity.id
_entity.type
_entity.pdbx_description
1 polymer ?
#
loop_
_entity_poly.entity_id
_entity_poly.type
_entity_poly.pdbx_seq_one_letter_code
_entity_poly.pdbx_strand_id
1 'polypeptide(L)'
;MAEFGIDQSYRQGEQQQVVVKGVVAALAGTSLLVLSGLTLAGTVVALVVATPLLIIFSPVLIPAAIVVLLLAAGFLASGGLGLAALAVLWWMYKDLTGKQPPGAELLEQVRQRLVSKARDIRESVQQQQQQQEEQEATQ
;
A
#
# COMPACT_ATOMS: atom_id res chain seq x y z
N MET A 1 3.73 3.60 48.68
CA MET A 1 3.26 3.77 47.28
C MET A 1 4.44 3.74 46.30
N ALA A 2 5.30 2.70 46.26
CA ALA A 2 6.44 2.72 45.33
C ALA A 2 6.97 1.34 44.87
N GLU A 3 6.19 0.27 44.94
CA GLU A 3 6.65 -1.07 44.49
C GLU A 3 5.64 -1.74 43.56
N PHE A 4 5.32 -1.09 42.44
CA PHE A 4 4.50 -1.68 41.37
C PHE A 4 5.02 -1.32 39.97
N GLY A 5 6.35 -1.23 39.82
CA GLY A 5 6.98 -0.78 38.58
C GLY A 5 8.16 -1.61 38.07
N ILE A 6 8.56 -2.70 38.74
CA ILE A 6 9.88 -3.32 38.47
C ILE A 6 9.79 -4.68 37.73
N ASP A 7 8.64 -5.37 37.74
CA ASP A 7 8.46 -6.66 37.04
C ASP A 7 8.12 -6.55 35.54
N GLN A 8 7.54 -5.44 35.07
CA GLN A 8 7.19 -5.25 33.65
C GLN A 8 8.44 -5.11 32.74
N SER A 9 9.52 -4.54 33.27
CA SER A 9 10.72 -4.23 32.49
C SER A 9 11.64 -5.44 32.24
N TYR A 10 11.50 -6.54 33.00
CA TYR A 10 12.37 -7.73 32.88
C TYR A 10 11.95 -8.67 31.73
N ARG A 11 10.64 -8.94 31.57
CA ARG A 11 10.10 -9.74 30.44
C ARG A 11 10.19 -9.02 29.09
N GLN A 12 10.27 -7.69 29.12
CA GLN A 12 10.48 -6.86 27.95
C GLN A 12 11.88 -7.07 27.36
N GLY A 13 12.90 -7.31 28.19
CA GLY A 13 14.27 -7.53 27.73
C GLY A 13 14.43 -8.75 26.82
N GLU A 14 13.89 -9.91 27.19
CA GLU A 14 14.01 -11.11 26.35
C GLU A 14 13.14 -11.03 25.09
N GLN A 15 11.89 -10.58 25.19
CA GLN A 15 10.99 -10.45 24.03
C GLN A 15 11.45 -9.36 23.07
N GLN A 16 11.94 -8.22 23.57
CA GLN A 16 12.55 -7.19 22.71
C GLN A 16 13.83 -7.71 22.05
N GLN A 17 14.64 -8.53 22.70
CA GLN A 17 15.85 -9.09 22.06
C GLN A 17 15.50 -10.01 20.89
N VAL A 18 14.46 -10.86 21.00
CA VAL A 18 14.05 -11.75 19.88
C VAL A 18 13.40 -10.95 18.76
N VAL A 19 12.57 -9.96 19.09
CA VAL A 19 11.93 -9.08 18.11
C VAL A 19 12.96 -8.18 17.43
N VAL A 20 13.89 -7.58 18.17
CA VAL A 20 14.98 -6.74 17.63
C VAL A 20 15.92 -7.58 16.77
N LYS A 21 16.30 -8.80 17.18
CA LYS A 21 17.09 -9.70 16.34
C LYS A 21 16.35 -10.14 15.08
N GLY A 22 15.06 -10.46 15.19
CA GLY A 22 14.22 -10.84 14.05
C GLY A 22 14.05 -9.68 13.06
N VAL A 23 13.83 -8.47 13.56
CA VAL A 23 13.74 -7.24 12.75
C VAL A 23 15.08 -6.91 12.11
N VAL A 24 16.19 -6.99 12.84
CA VAL A 24 17.53 -6.76 12.28
C VAL A 24 17.88 -7.83 11.24
N ALA A 25 17.55 -9.10 11.47
CA ALA A 25 17.75 -10.18 10.51
C ALA A 25 16.84 -10.02 9.28
N ALA A 26 15.60 -9.56 9.44
CA ALA A 26 14.70 -9.24 8.34
C ALA A 26 15.20 -8.02 7.55
N LEU A 27 15.72 -6.98 8.21
CA LEU A 27 16.30 -5.80 7.56
C LEU A 27 17.61 -6.13 6.85
N ALA A 28 18.44 -6.97 7.45
CA ALA A 28 19.66 -7.48 6.82
C ALA A 28 19.32 -8.40 5.64
N GLY A 29 18.35 -9.31 5.82
CA GLY A 29 17.88 -10.22 4.79
C GLY A 29 17.25 -9.48 3.61
N THR A 30 16.45 -8.45 3.86
CA THR A 30 15.88 -7.61 2.80
C THR A 30 16.94 -6.76 2.11
N SER A 31 17.87 -6.14 2.84
CA SER A 31 19.02 -5.44 2.22
C SER A 31 19.86 -6.39 1.36
N LEU A 32 20.13 -7.61 1.83
CA LEU A 32 20.85 -8.63 1.08
C LEU A 32 20.06 -9.13 -0.14
N LEU A 33 18.74 -9.30 -0.02
CA LEU A 33 17.88 -9.68 -1.14
C LEU A 33 17.82 -8.59 -2.21
N VAL A 34 17.72 -7.33 -1.79
CA VAL A 34 17.72 -6.17 -2.70
C VAL A 34 19.08 -6.02 -3.34
N LEU A 35 20.17 -6.13 -2.59
CA LEU A 35 21.52 -6.02 -3.12
C LEU A 35 21.84 -7.18 -4.07
N SER A 36 21.44 -8.41 -3.73
CA SER A 36 21.58 -9.59 -4.58
C SER A 36 20.72 -9.47 -5.84
N GLY A 37 19.46 -9.05 -5.72
CA GLY A 37 18.57 -8.81 -6.85
C GLY A 37 19.07 -7.70 -7.76
N LEU A 38 19.59 -6.61 -7.20
CA LEU A 38 20.15 -5.49 -7.96
C LEU A 38 21.48 -5.87 -8.62
N THR A 39 22.32 -6.65 -7.94
CA THR A 39 23.57 -7.15 -8.52
C THR A 39 23.28 -8.16 -9.62
N LEU A 40 22.32 -9.05 -9.42
CA LEU A 40 21.89 -10.01 -10.44
C LEU A 40 21.24 -9.29 -11.63
N ALA A 41 20.35 -8.33 -11.40
CA ALA A 41 19.77 -7.51 -12.46
C ALA A 41 20.85 -6.70 -13.19
N GLY A 42 21.78 -6.09 -12.45
CA GLY A 42 22.92 -5.37 -13.01
C GLY A 42 23.84 -6.27 -13.82
N THR A 43 24.06 -7.51 -13.36
CA THR A 43 24.87 -8.52 -14.08
C THR A 43 24.13 -9.02 -15.31
N VAL A 44 22.84 -9.30 -15.22
CA VAL A 44 22.02 -9.71 -16.37
C VAL A 44 21.95 -8.59 -17.39
N VAL A 45 21.74 -7.34 -16.97
CA VAL A 45 21.78 -6.16 -17.86
C VAL A 45 23.18 -5.99 -18.45
N ALA A 46 24.24 -6.14 -17.66
CA ALA A 46 25.62 -6.06 -18.15
C ALA A 46 25.94 -7.19 -19.14
N LEU A 47 25.45 -8.41 -18.95
CA LEU A 47 25.55 -9.49 -19.95
C LEU A 47 24.70 -9.15 -21.18
N VAL A 48 23.49 -8.62 -21.01
CA VAL A 48 22.61 -8.19 -22.11
C VAL A 48 23.18 -6.99 -22.86
N VAL A 49 24.12 -6.22 -22.29
CA VAL A 49 24.85 -5.13 -22.96
C VAL A 49 26.22 -5.58 -23.49
N ALA A 50 26.89 -6.51 -22.81
CA ALA A 50 28.16 -7.09 -23.25
C ALA A 50 27.96 -8.04 -24.45
N THR A 51 26.87 -8.80 -24.47
CA THR A 51 26.50 -9.69 -25.58
C THR A 51 26.23 -8.92 -26.89
N PRO A 52 25.64 -7.72 -26.91
CA PRO A 52 25.44 -6.95 -28.13
C PRO A 52 26.56 -6.02 -28.53
N LEU A 53 27.52 -5.74 -27.65
CA LEU A 53 28.83 -5.32 -28.11
C LEU A 53 29.53 -6.42 -28.93
N LEU A 54 29.10 -7.68 -28.80
CA LEU A 54 29.40 -8.78 -29.74
C LEU A 54 28.41 -8.85 -30.93
N ILE A 55 27.29 -8.11 -30.91
CA ILE A 55 26.24 -8.00 -31.96
C ILE A 55 26.27 -6.57 -32.53
N ILE A 56 27.22 -6.35 -33.44
CA ILE A 56 27.18 -5.31 -34.48
C ILE A 56 25.91 -5.40 -35.39
N PHE A 57 24.98 -6.33 -35.11
CA PHE A 57 23.72 -6.66 -35.81
C PHE A 57 22.49 -5.92 -35.23
N SER A 58 22.65 -4.61 -35.14
CA SER A 58 21.73 -3.48 -34.90
C SER A 58 20.21 -3.62 -34.59
N PRO A 59 19.32 -4.41 -35.23
CA PRO A 59 17.86 -4.20 -35.04
C PRO A 59 17.20 -4.89 -33.82
N VAL A 60 17.86 -5.82 -33.13
CA VAL A 60 17.20 -6.76 -32.17
C VAL A 60 17.25 -6.31 -30.70
N LEU A 61 18.02 -5.29 -30.36
CA LEU A 61 18.23 -4.93 -28.95
C LEU A 61 17.09 -4.13 -28.32
N ILE A 62 16.39 -3.34 -29.13
CA ILE A 62 15.21 -2.59 -28.70
C ILE A 62 14.14 -3.55 -28.11
N PRO A 63 13.79 -4.68 -28.77
CA PRO A 63 12.85 -5.65 -28.18
C PRO A 63 13.33 -6.27 -26.87
N ALA A 64 14.61 -6.60 -26.72
CA ALA A 64 15.14 -7.21 -25.49
C ALA A 64 15.07 -6.25 -24.29
N ALA A 65 15.36 -4.97 -24.51
CA ALA A 65 15.23 -3.94 -23.48
C ALA A 65 13.78 -3.76 -23.03
N ILE A 66 12.82 -3.81 -23.98
CA ILE A 66 11.38 -3.75 -23.68
C ILE A 66 10.98 -4.93 -22.81
N VAL A 67 11.44 -6.15 -23.10
CA VAL A 67 11.14 -7.34 -22.28
C VAL A 67 11.68 -7.20 -20.85
N VAL A 68 12.89 -6.67 -20.67
CA VAL A 68 13.45 -6.43 -19.33
C VAL A 68 12.66 -5.36 -18.58
N LEU A 69 12.26 -4.27 -19.25
CA LEU A 69 11.38 -3.25 -18.66
C LEU A 69 10.00 -3.82 -18.33
N LEU A 70 9.44 -4.70 -19.15
CA LEU A 70 8.20 -5.41 -18.88
C LEU A 70 8.33 -6.37 -17.71
N LEU A 71 9.46 -7.06 -17.59
CA LEU A 71 9.72 -7.94 -16.44
C LEU A 71 9.86 -7.12 -15.17
N ALA A 72 10.60 -6.00 -15.19
CA ALA A 72 10.71 -5.10 -14.05
C ALA A 72 9.34 -4.49 -13.68
N ALA A 73 8.64 -3.92 -14.65
CA ALA A 73 7.31 -3.34 -14.46
C ALA A 73 6.28 -4.41 -14.02
N GLY A 74 6.33 -5.60 -14.60
CA GLY A 74 5.51 -6.75 -14.25
C GLY A 74 5.83 -7.30 -12.86
N PHE A 75 7.10 -7.27 -12.44
CA PHE A 75 7.51 -7.66 -11.09
C PHE A 75 7.09 -6.62 -10.05
N LEU A 76 7.19 -5.32 -10.36
CA LEU A 76 6.64 -4.24 -9.54
C LEU A 76 5.12 -4.33 -9.44
N ALA A 77 4.45 -4.55 -10.57
CA ALA A 77 3.02 -4.75 -10.63
C ALA A 77 2.61 -6.01 -9.86
N SER A 78 3.31 -7.13 -10.01
CA SER A 78 3.05 -8.38 -9.29
C SER A 78 3.40 -8.29 -7.80
N GLY A 79 4.37 -7.46 -7.41
CA GLY A 79 4.65 -7.15 -6.01
C GLY A 79 3.53 -6.33 -5.39
N GLY A 80 3.09 -5.27 -6.08
CA GLY A 80 1.97 -4.44 -5.67
C GLY A 80 0.64 -5.20 -5.65
N LEU A 81 0.32 -5.96 -6.70
CA LEU A 81 -0.84 -6.83 -6.77
C LEU A 81 -0.73 -7.99 -5.79
N GLY A 82 0.47 -8.54 -5.53
CA GLY A 82 0.66 -9.62 -4.58
C GLY A 82 0.29 -9.18 -3.16
N LEU A 83 0.77 -8.00 -2.75
CA LEU A 83 0.41 -7.39 -1.48
C LEU A 83 -1.08 -7.01 -1.43
N ALA A 84 -1.62 -6.47 -2.53
CA ALA A 84 -3.05 -6.15 -2.62
C ALA A 84 -3.94 -7.40 -2.55
N ALA A 85 -3.58 -8.48 -3.25
CA ALA A 85 -4.27 -9.75 -3.25
C ALA A 85 -4.19 -10.41 -1.88
N LEU A 86 -3.02 -10.38 -1.21
CA LEU A 86 -2.88 -10.83 0.17
C LEU A 86 -3.74 -10.00 1.13
N ALA A 87 -3.82 -8.68 0.96
CA ALA A 87 -4.68 -7.82 1.77
C ALA A 87 -6.17 -8.16 1.58
N VAL A 88 -6.62 -8.34 0.34
CA VAL A 88 -8.00 -8.75 0.02
C VAL A 88 -8.29 -10.17 0.51
N LEU A 89 -7.37 -11.10 0.31
CA LEU A 89 -7.52 -12.49 0.76
C LEU A 89 -7.53 -12.59 2.28
N TRP A 90 -6.68 -11.81 2.97
CA TRP A 90 -6.70 -11.68 4.42
C TRP A 90 -8.06 -11.14 4.88
N TRP A 91 -8.56 -10.09 4.23
CA TRP A 91 -9.86 -9.49 4.53
C TRP A 91 -11.01 -10.48 4.33
N MET A 92 -11.05 -11.18 3.19
CA MET A 92 -12.04 -12.21 2.87
C MET A 92 -11.97 -13.41 3.80
N TYR A 93 -10.77 -13.92 4.12
CA TYR A 93 -10.57 -15.01 5.07
C TYR A 93 -11.10 -14.63 6.45
N LYS A 94 -10.90 -13.37 6.84
CA LYS A 94 -11.41 -12.82 8.09
C LYS A 94 -12.94 -12.73 8.09
N ASP A 95 -13.53 -12.26 6.99
CA ASP A 95 -14.98 -12.21 6.76
C ASP A 95 -15.63 -13.60 6.86
N LEU A 96 -15.07 -14.59 6.16
CA LEU A 96 -15.56 -15.98 6.18
C LEU A 96 -15.32 -16.69 7.52
N THR A 97 -14.28 -16.30 8.25
CA THR A 97 -14.01 -16.74 9.63
C THR A 97 -14.89 -16.00 10.65
N GLY A 98 -15.83 -15.15 10.20
CA GLY A 98 -16.80 -14.46 11.06
C GLY A 98 -16.25 -13.24 11.78
N LYS A 99 -15.06 -12.75 11.40
CA LYS A 99 -14.50 -11.49 11.88
C LYS A 99 -14.74 -10.41 10.84
N GLN A 100 -15.77 -9.63 11.13
CA GLN A 100 -16.23 -8.44 10.42
C GLN A 100 -15.12 -7.68 9.64
N PRO A 101 -15.42 -7.23 8.42
CA PRO A 101 -14.47 -6.48 7.61
C PRO A 101 -14.10 -5.14 8.27
N PRO A 102 -12.82 -4.82 8.46
CA PRO A 102 -12.34 -3.54 9.03
C PRO A 102 -12.64 -2.30 8.18
N GLY A 103 -13.42 -2.44 7.10
CA GLY A 103 -13.82 -1.35 6.22
C GLY A 103 -15.30 -0.96 6.33
N ALA A 104 -16.16 -1.82 6.90
CA ALA A 104 -17.59 -1.53 7.01
C ALA A 104 -17.87 -0.41 8.03
N GLU A 105 -17.12 -0.33 9.13
CA GLU A 105 -17.23 0.77 10.09
C GLU A 105 -16.77 2.10 9.50
N LEU A 106 -15.70 2.11 8.68
CA LEU A 106 -15.27 3.32 8.00
C LEU A 106 -16.31 3.77 6.95
N LEU A 107 -16.86 2.81 6.19
CA LEU A 107 -17.89 3.12 5.20
C LEU A 107 -19.18 3.63 5.86
N GLU A 108 -19.60 3.04 6.99
CA GLU A 108 -20.81 3.47 7.69
C GLU A 108 -20.59 4.77 8.46
N GLN A 109 -19.42 5.01 9.06
CA GLN A 109 -19.08 6.31 9.65
C GLN A 109 -19.03 7.42 8.59
N VAL A 110 -18.42 7.15 7.44
CA VAL A 110 -18.38 8.09 6.33
C VAL A 110 -19.80 8.33 5.82
N ARG A 111 -20.60 7.29 5.62
CA ARG A 111 -22.00 7.39 5.18
C ARG A 111 -22.85 8.20 6.16
N GLN A 112 -22.75 7.96 7.46
CA GLN A 112 -23.50 8.71 8.47
C GLN A 112 -23.07 10.19 8.50
N ARG A 113 -21.76 10.47 8.40
CA ARG A 113 -21.22 11.84 8.32
C ARG A 113 -21.60 12.55 7.02
N LEU A 114 -21.71 11.81 5.91
CA LEU A 114 -22.08 12.34 4.61
C LEU A 114 -23.58 12.64 4.54
N VAL A 115 -24.41 11.74 5.06
CA VAL A 115 -25.87 11.92 5.13
C VAL A 115 -26.25 13.08 6.06
N SER A 116 -25.57 13.23 7.19
CA SER A 116 -25.83 14.37 8.08
C SER A 116 -25.49 15.71 7.42
N LYS A 117 -24.30 15.83 6.81
CA LYS A 117 -23.91 17.06 6.09
C LYS A 117 -24.76 17.33 4.85
N ALA A 118 -25.20 16.29 4.14
CA ALA A 118 -26.09 16.44 3.00
C ALA A 118 -27.46 17.02 3.42
N ARG A 119 -27.94 16.69 4.62
CA ARG A 119 -29.19 17.28 5.16
C ARG A 119 -29.04 18.77 5.42
N ASP A 120 -27.99 19.19 6.11
CA ASP A 120 -27.74 20.61 6.41
C ASP A 120 -27.59 21.46 5.14
N ILE A 121 -26.87 20.94 4.15
CA ILE A 121 -26.69 21.63 2.86
C ILE A 121 -28.01 21.71 2.11
N ARG A 122 -28.82 20.64 2.11
CA ARG A 122 -30.15 20.67 1.49
C ARG A 122 -31.05 21.71 2.13
N GLU A 123 -31.07 21.81 3.46
CA GLU A 123 -31.87 22.81 4.17
C GLU A 123 -31.42 24.24 3.86
N SER A 124 -30.11 24.48 3.81
CA SER A 124 -29.53 25.79 3.47
C SER A 124 -29.84 26.21 2.01
N VAL A 125 -29.74 25.26 1.08
CA VAL A 125 -30.06 25.49 -0.34
C VAL A 125 -31.56 25.74 -0.52
N GLN A 126 -32.41 25.03 0.23
CA GLN A 126 -33.86 25.19 0.11
C GLN A 126 -34.34 26.53 0.68
N GLN A 127 -33.75 26.99 1.80
CA GLN A 127 -34.00 28.34 2.32
C GLN A 127 -33.50 29.43 1.37
N GLN A 128 -32.32 29.26 0.78
CA GLN A 128 -31.81 30.21 -0.21
C GLN A 128 -32.66 30.26 -1.47
N GLN A 129 -33.17 29.12 -1.95
CA GLN A 129 -34.08 29.07 -3.10
C GLN A 129 -35.38 29.81 -2.82
N GLN A 130 -36.00 29.61 -1.65
CA GLN A 130 -37.22 30.36 -1.29
C GLN A 130 -36.97 31.87 -1.21
N GLN A 131 -35.83 32.28 -0.65
CA GLN A 131 -35.47 33.71 -0.64
C GLN A 131 -35.18 34.26 -2.05
N GLN A 132 -34.64 33.43 -2.95
CA GLN A 132 -34.39 33.80 -4.35
C GLN A 132 -35.71 33.96 -5.11
N GLU A 133 -36.66 33.04 -4.92
CA GLU A 133 -38.00 33.11 -5.51
C GLU A 133 -38.79 34.33 -4.98
N GLU A 134 -38.66 34.69 -3.70
CA GLU A 134 -39.24 35.92 -3.14
C GLU A 134 -38.57 37.20 -3.65
N GLN A 135 -37.26 37.19 -3.91
CA GLN A 135 -36.56 38.33 -4.52
C GLN A 135 -36.85 38.49 -6.02
N GLU A 136 -37.11 37.40 -6.74
CA GLU A 136 -37.49 37.42 -8.16
C GLU A 136 -38.94 37.89 -8.35
N ALA A 137 -39.84 37.61 -7.41
CA ALA A 137 -41.23 38.08 -7.44
C ALA A 137 -41.42 39.57 -7.06
N THR A 138 -40.35 40.24 -6.61
CA THR A 138 -40.39 41.64 -6.16
C THR A 138 -39.62 42.60 -7.09
N GLN A 139 -39.06 42.11 -8.21
CA GLN A 139 -38.54 42.91 -9.33
C GLN A 139 -39.54 42.94 -10.49
#